data_AF-A0A938DXZ9-F1
#
_entry.id   AF-A0A938DXZ9-F1
#
_cell.length_a   1.000
_cell.length_b   1.000
_cell.length_c   1.000
_cell.angle_alpha   90.00
_cell.angle_beta   90.00
_cell.angle_gamma   90.00
#
_symmetry.space_group_name_H-M   'P 1'
#
loop_
_entity.id
_entity.type
_entity.pdbx_description
1 polymer ?
#
loop_
_entity_poly.entity_id
_entity_poly.type
_entity_poly.pdbx_seq_one_letter_code
_entity_poly.pdbx_strand_id
1 'polypeptide(L)'
;MTWPRDLVDAGHPEFLEHAERWLLDRSPPEWRTSTLRGDVPALAWAVTHHIEGARAGARQAYREARPRFQEPLLTRVHTALESYGAHLLTVEREVAQVRRALDRRST
;
A
#
# COMPACT_ATOMS: atom_id res chain seq x y z
N MET A 1 13.88 -8.90 1.07
CA MET A 1 12.53 -8.34 0.82
C MET A 1 11.54 -9.44 1.19
N THR A 2 10.55 -9.13 2.03
CA THR A 2 9.72 -10.15 2.69
C THR A 2 8.35 -10.22 2.02
N TRP A 3 7.87 -11.43 1.76
CA TRP A 3 6.49 -11.68 1.31
C TRP A 3 5.49 -11.22 2.39
N PRO A 4 4.28 -10.74 2.04
CA PRO A 4 3.30 -10.35 3.05
C PRO A 4 2.95 -11.54 3.95
N ARG A 5 2.84 -11.30 5.26
CA ARG A 5 2.53 -12.37 6.24
C ARG A 5 1.06 -12.81 6.20
N ASP A 6 0.20 -11.95 5.70
CA ASP A 6 -1.25 -12.09 5.61
C ASP A 6 -1.72 -12.46 4.19
N LEU A 7 -0.82 -12.94 3.34
CA LEU A 7 -1.12 -13.40 1.99
C LEU A 7 -0.55 -14.80 1.76
N VAL A 8 -1.36 -15.68 1.18
CA VAL A 8 -0.91 -17.01 0.73
C VAL A 8 0.28 -16.90 -0.22
N ASP A 9 1.09 -17.95 -0.33
CA ASP A 9 2.23 -17.93 -1.24
C ASP A 9 1.82 -17.79 -2.72
N ALA A 10 2.74 -17.33 -3.56
CA ALA A 10 2.50 -17.11 -4.99
C ALA A 10 2.17 -18.39 -5.78
N GLY A 11 2.51 -19.57 -5.25
CA GLY A 11 2.24 -20.87 -5.86
C GLY A 11 0.88 -21.45 -5.47
N HIS A 12 0.24 -20.90 -4.44
CA HIS A 12 -1.04 -21.37 -3.93
C HIS A 12 -2.12 -21.32 -5.03
N PRO A 13 -2.98 -22.36 -5.18
CA PRO A 13 -4.00 -22.39 -6.23
C PRO A 13 -4.95 -21.19 -6.21
N GLU A 14 -5.30 -20.73 -5.01
CA GLU A 14 -6.21 -19.59 -4.80
C GLU A 14 -5.49 -18.23 -4.75
N PHE A 15 -4.20 -18.16 -5.07
CA PHE A 15 -3.38 -16.96 -4.90
C PHE A 15 -4.04 -15.69 -5.48
N LEU A 16 -4.64 -15.76 -6.67
CA LEU A 16 -5.25 -14.59 -7.31
C LEU A 16 -6.45 -14.04 -6.52
N GLU A 17 -7.30 -14.90 -5.96
CA GLU A 17 -8.47 -14.50 -5.17
C GLU A 17 -8.05 -13.86 -3.83
N HIS A 18 -7.03 -14.43 -3.19
CA HIS A 18 -6.47 -13.86 -1.96
C HIS A 18 -5.72 -12.55 -2.26
N ALA A 19 -4.98 -12.48 -3.36
CA ALA A 19 -4.26 -11.28 -3.78
C ALA A 19 -5.22 -10.12 -4.11
N GLU A 20 -6.35 -10.39 -4.77
CA GLU A 20 -7.36 -9.36 -5.03
C GLU A 20 -7.87 -8.73 -3.73
N ARG A 21 -8.34 -9.54 -2.79
CA ARG A 21 -8.83 -9.08 -1.48
C ARG A 21 -7.75 -8.31 -0.72
N TRP A 22 -6.54 -8.88 -0.69
CA TRP A 22 -5.39 -8.30 -0.01
C TRP A 22 -4.97 -6.94 -0.60
N LEU A 23 -5.04 -6.77 -1.92
CA LEU A 23 -4.78 -5.50 -2.61
C LEU A 23 -5.91 -4.49 -2.35
N LEU A 24 -7.17 -4.93 -2.34
CA LEU A 24 -8.33 -4.07 -2.04
C LEU A 24 -8.26 -3.52 -0.61
N ASP A 25 -7.77 -4.31 0.35
CA ASP A 25 -7.53 -3.87 1.74
C ASP A 25 -6.44 -2.80 1.87
N ARG A 26 -5.61 -2.63 0.84
CA ARG A 26 -4.52 -1.64 0.76
C ARG A 26 -4.82 -0.51 -0.23
N SER A 27 -6.06 -0.44 -0.71
CA SER A 27 -6.52 0.50 -1.72
C SER A 27 -7.60 1.44 -1.19
N PRO A 28 -7.90 2.55 -1.88
CA PRO A 28 -9.09 3.34 -1.60
C PRO A 28 -10.37 2.46 -1.59
N PRO A 29 -11.29 2.68 -0.65
CA PRO A 29 -12.47 1.82 -0.50
C PRO A 29 -13.36 1.80 -1.75
N GLU A 30 -13.37 2.88 -2.53
CA GLU A 30 -14.14 3.03 -3.77
C GLU A 30 -13.70 2.03 -4.85
N TRP A 31 -12.48 1.48 -4.76
CA TRP A 31 -12.01 0.52 -5.76
C TRP A 31 -12.68 -0.85 -5.63
N ARG A 32 -13.27 -1.17 -4.46
CA ARG A 32 -14.03 -2.41 -4.24
C ARG A 32 -15.25 -2.54 -5.16
N THR A 33 -15.77 -1.42 -5.66
CA THR A 33 -16.91 -1.37 -6.59
C THR A 33 -16.51 -0.95 -8.00
N SER A 34 -15.21 -0.71 -8.24
CA SER A 34 -14.70 -0.27 -9.54
C SER A 34 -14.46 -1.44 -10.50
N THR A 35 -14.22 -1.11 -11.77
CA THR A 35 -13.82 -2.09 -12.79
C THR A 35 -12.39 -2.62 -12.63
N LEU A 36 -11.60 -2.08 -11.69
CA LEU A 36 -10.30 -2.67 -11.34
C LEU A 36 -10.46 -3.99 -10.58
N ARG A 37 -11.60 -4.18 -9.91
CA ARG A 37 -11.96 -5.46 -9.32
C ARG A 37 -12.18 -6.48 -10.44
N GLY A 38 -11.54 -7.64 -10.33
CA GLY A 38 -11.51 -8.71 -11.34
C GLY A 38 -10.24 -8.73 -12.19
N ASP A 39 -9.44 -7.65 -12.17
CA ASP A 39 -8.16 -7.58 -12.89
C ASP A 39 -7.01 -7.35 -11.88
N VAL A 40 -6.50 -8.46 -11.32
CA VAL A 40 -5.47 -8.44 -10.27
C VAL A 40 -4.18 -7.74 -10.71
N PRO A 41 -3.64 -7.96 -11.93
CA PRO A 41 -2.51 -7.18 -12.43
C PRO A 41 -2.77 -5.68 -12.51
N ALA A 42 -3.91 -5.25 -13.08
CA ALA A 42 -4.26 -3.83 -13.15
C ALA A 42 -4.44 -3.21 -11.76
N LEU A 43 -5.08 -3.94 -10.85
CA LEU A 43 -5.24 -3.54 -9.45
C LEU A 43 -3.88 -3.39 -8.75
N ALA A 44 -2.96 -4.35 -8.91
CA ALA A 44 -1.61 -4.28 -8.32
C ALA A 44 -0.81 -3.08 -8.86
N TRP A 45 -0.94 -2.79 -10.15
CA TRP A 45 -0.35 -1.59 -10.76
C TRP A 45 -0.91 -0.31 -10.13
N ALA A 46 -2.23 -0.19 -10.03
CA ALA A 46 -2.89 0.99 -9.46
C ALA A 46 -2.55 1.18 -7.97
N VAL A 47 -2.59 0.11 -7.17
CA VAL A 47 -2.26 0.13 -5.74
C VAL A 47 -0.82 0.60 -5.52
N THR A 48 0.11 0.22 -6.39
CA THR A 48 1.50 0.69 -6.29
C THR A 48 1.59 2.22 -6.38
N HIS A 49 0.96 2.81 -7.40
CA HIS A 49 0.94 4.28 -7.58
C HIS A 49 0.21 4.99 -6.42
N HIS A 50 -0.87 4.39 -5.92
CA HIS A 50 -1.59 4.93 -4.77
C HIS A 50 -0.69 5.01 -3.53
N ILE A 51 0.04 3.94 -3.21
CA ILE A 51 0.95 3.90 -2.06
C ILE A 51 2.11 4.89 -2.24
N GLU A 52 2.68 4.99 -3.44
CA GLU A 52 3.73 5.97 -3.74
C GLU A 52 3.25 7.40 -3.49
N GLY A 53 2.03 7.73 -3.95
CA GLY A 53 1.38 9.01 -3.73
C GLY A 53 1.12 9.27 -2.23
N ALA A 54 0.54 8.31 -1.52
CA ALA A 54 0.29 8.40 -0.08
C ALA A 54 1.59 8.64 0.70
N ARG A 55 2.68 7.95 0.31
CA ARG A 55 3.99 8.09 0.95
C ARG A 55 4.61 9.46 0.67
N ALA A 56 4.46 9.98 -0.54
CA ALA A 56 4.90 11.33 -0.88
C ALA A 56 4.13 12.39 -0.07
N GLY A 57 2.80 12.25 0.03
CA GLY A 57 1.94 13.12 0.83
C GLY A 57 2.29 13.09 2.32
N ALA A 58 2.51 11.91 2.91
CA ALA A 58 2.92 11.79 4.31
C ALA A 58 4.26 12.49 4.59
N ARG A 59 5.25 12.33 3.70
CA ARG A 59 6.54 13.03 3.81
C ARG A 59 6.38 14.55 3.72
N GLN A 60 5.49 15.03 2.85
CA GLN A 60 5.21 16.45 2.72
C GLN A 60 4.53 17.00 3.98
N ALA A 61 3.49 16.34 4.47
CA ALA A 61 2.80 16.69 5.70
C ALA A 61 3.76 16.76 6.89
N TYR A 62 4.72 15.83 6.98
CA TYR A 62 5.72 15.84 8.05
C TYR A 62 6.61 17.08 8.01
N ARG A 63 7.08 17.48 6.81
CA ARG A 63 7.90 18.70 6.62
C ARG A 63 7.12 19.97 6.95
N GLU A 64 5.84 20.00 6.61
CA GLU A 64 4.98 21.16 6.80
C GLU A 64 4.37 21.25 8.21
N ALA A 65 4.43 20.19 9.02
CA ALA A 65 3.84 20.17 10.35
C ALA A 65 4.48 21.18 11.31
N ARG A 66 5.81 21.35 11.28
CA ARG A 66 6.55 22.24 12.21
C ARG A 66 6.15 23.71 12.10
N PRO A 67 6.05 24.33 10.91
CA PRO A 67 5.54 25.70 10.80
C PRO A 67 4.02 25.82 11.02
N ARG A 68 3.27 24.70 10.97
CA ARG A 68 1.79 24.69 11.06
C ARG A 68 1.27 24.53 12.49
N PHE A 69 1.97 23.77 13.33
CA PHE A 69 1.50 23.35 14.65
C PHE A 69 2.50 23.68 15.76
N GLN A 70 1.99 23.96 16.95
CA GLN A 70 2.78 24.15 18.17
C GLN A 70 2.70 22.92 19.07
N GLU A 71 3.57 22.85 20.08
CA GLU A 71 3.49 21.78 21.08
C GLU A 71 2.22 21.89 21.96
N PRO A 72 1.65 20.76 22.42
CA PRO A 72 2.11 19.37 22.21
C PRO A 72 1.58 18.71 20.92
N LEU A 73 0.81 19.45 20.11
CA LEU A 73 0.16 18.92 18.92
C LEU A 73 1.18 18.54 17.83
N LEU A 74 2.25 19.31 17.68
CA LEU A 74 3.35 19.02 16.74
C LEU A 74 3.91 17.61 16.98
N THR A 75 4.27 17.29 18.22
CA THR A 75 4.75 15.94 18.60
C THR A 75 3.75 14.87 18.19
N ARG A 76 2.46 15.04 18.52
CA ARG A 76 1.40 14.07 18.17
C ARG A 76 1.29 13.86 16.66
N VAL A 77 1.35 14.92 15.87
CA VAL A 77 1.27 14.87 14.41
C VAL A 77 2.50 14.15 13.83
N HIS A 78 3.70 14.50 14.28
CA HIS A 78 4.94 13.85 13.84
C HIS A 78 4.95 12.35 14.16
N THR A 79 4.61 11.95 15.38
CA THR A 79 4.53 10.54 15.76
C THR A 79 3.53 9.76 14.88
N ALA A 80 2.36 10.34 14.61
CA ALA A 80 1.36 9.70 13.75
C ALA A 80 1.87 9.54 12.31
N LEU A 81 2.49 10.57 11.74
CA LEU A 81 3.03 10.54 10.38
C LEU A 81 4.24 9.62 10.22
N GLU A 82 5.10 9.52 11.23
CA GLU A 82 6.22 8.58 11.26
C GLU A 82 5.74 7.13 11.26
N SER A 83 4.78 6.81 12.15
CA SER A 83 4.16 5.49 12.22
C SER A 83 3.49 5.13 10.89
N TYR A 84 2.70 6.04 10.33
CA TYR A 84 2.03 5.83 9.04
C TYR A 84 3.04 5.70 7.88
N GLY A 85 4.09 6.51 7.85
CA GLY A 85 5.14 6.43 6.84
C GLY A 85 5.91 5.11 6.88
N ALA A 86 6.22 4.59 8.08
CA ALA A 86 6.84 3.28 8.26
C ALA A 86 5.93 2.14 7.80
N HIS A 87 4.63 2.25 8.07
CA HIS A 87 3.64 1.30 7.57
C HIS A 87 3.60 1.33 6.02
N LEU A 88 3.49 2.50 5.40
CA LEU A 88 3.47 2.63 3.93
C LEU A 88 4.73 2.06 3.26
N LEU A 89 5.92 2.25 3.86
CA LEU A 89 7.15 1.62 3.35
C LEU A 89 7.11 0.08 3.39
N THR A 90 6.45 -0.48 4.40
CA THR A 90 6.26 -1.93 4.50
C THR A 90 5.30 -2.42 3.41
N VAL A 91 4.15 -1.75 3.28
CA VAL A 91 3.15 -2.08 2.25
C VAL A 91 3.72 -1.91 0.84
N GLU A 92 4.50 -0.85 0.56
CA GLU A 92 5.16 -0.62 -0.74
C GLU A 92 6.05 -1.81 -1.12
N ARG A 93 6.85 -2.32 -0.17
CA ARG A 93 7.74 -3.48 -0.40
C ARG A 93 6.96 -4.77 -0.63
N GLU A 94 5.90 -4.98 0.14
CA GLU A 94 5.00 -6.12 0.03
C GLU A 94 4.29 -6.15 -1.32
N VAL A 95 3.65 -5.03 -1.71
CA VAL A 95 2.97 -4.88 -3.00
C VAL A 95 3.94 -5.06 -4.16
N ALA A 96 5.18 -4.54 -4.04
CA ALA A 96 6.20 -4.76 -5.06
C ALA A 96 6.57 -6.24 -5.25
N GLN A 97 6.56 -7.05 -4.19
CA GLN A 97 6.77 -8.50 -4.30
C GLN A 97 5.59 -9.21 -4.96
N VAL A 98 4.36 -8.86 -4.56
CA VAL A 98 3.14 -9.41 -5.16
C VAL A 98 3.07 -9.07 -6.65
N ARG A 99 3.34 -7.82 -7.05
CA ARG A 99 3.39 -7.41 -8.46
C ARG A 99 4.40 -8.22 -9.26
N ARG A 100 5.62 -8.39 -8.74
CA ARG A 100 6.65 -9.25 -9.38
C ARG A 100 6.21 -10.71 -9.53
N ALA A 101 5.44 -11.24 -8.57
CA ALA A 101 4.91 -12.60 -8.66
C ALA A 101 3.81 -12.71 -9.73
N LEU A 102 2.95 -11.69 -9.84
CA LEU A 102 1.92 -11.59 -10.89
C LEU A 102 2.57 -11.49 -12.29
N ASP A 103 3.56 -10.61 -12.47
CA ASP A 103 4.26 -10.41 -13.75
C ASP A 103 4.88 -11.73 -14.27
N ARG A 104 5.44 -12.55 -13.37
CA ARG A 104 6.01 -13.86 -13.71
C ARG A 104 4.98 -14.92 -14.10
N ARG A 105 3.72 -14.78 -13.68
CA ARG A 105 2.63 -15.70 -14.05
C ARG A 105 1.99 -15.32 -15.38
N SER A 106 2.14 -14.06 -15.79
CA SER A 106 1.63 -13.53 -17.06
C SER A 106 2.61 -13.71 -18.23
N THR A 107 3.82 -14.24 -17.97
CA THR A 107 4.85 -14.60 -18.96
C THR A 107 4.92 -16.11 -19.08
#